data_AF-A0A8X8CXQ2-F1
#
_entry.id   AF-A0A8X8CXQ2-F1
#
_cell.length_a   1.000
_cell.length_b   1.000
_cell.length_c   1.000
_cell.angle_alpha   90.00
_cell.angle_beta   90.00
_cell.angle_gamma   90.00
#
_symmetry.space_group_name_H-M   'P 1'
#
loop_
_entity.id
_entity.type
_entity.pdbx_description
1 polymer ?
#
loop_
_entity_poly.entity_id
_entity_poly.type
_entity_poly.pdbx_seq_one_letter_code
_entity_poly.pdbx_strand_id
1 'polypeptide(L)'
;MVSPLGFNVSMIYLYLKSRTGGGRISACGGNGFAGGGGGRVSVDIFSRHDDPQIFVHGGNSLGCPENAGGAGTLYDAVARSLTVSNHNMSTDTDTLLLEFPYQPLWTNVYVRNHARATVPLLWSRVQVQGQISLLCSGVLSFGLAHYASSAFELFAEELLMSDSVIKASHNYTLIVYMH
;
A
#
# COMPACT_ATOMS: atom_id res chain seq x y z
N MET A 1 -11.32 18.11 -4.63
CA MET A 1 -11.24 17.21 -3.45
C MET A 1 -11.62 15.82 -3.92
N VAL A 2 -10.62 15.00 -4.23
CA VAL A 2 -10.79 13.58 -4.55
C VAL A 2 -10.22 12.84 -3.36
N SER A 3 -10.97 11.94 -2.73
CA SER A 3 -10.36 10.99 -1.80
C SER A 3 -9.31 10.21 -2.60
N PRO A 4 -8.00 10.36 -2.36
CA PRO A 4 -6.96 9.76 -3.20
C PRO A 4 -6.91 8.23 -3.12
N LEU A 5 -7.77 7.66 -2.28
CA LEU A 5 -7.91 6.27 -1.97
C LEU A 5 -9.41 5.99 -2.09
N GLY A 6 -9.86 5.48 -3.23
CA GLY A 6 -11.27 5.12 -3.51
C GLY A 6 -11.80 3.99 -2.61
N PHE A 7 -11.77 4.18 -1.29
CA PHE A 7 -12.17 3.18 -0.31
C PHE A 7 -13.09 3.79 0.73
N ASN A 8 -14.32 3.29 0.80
CA ASN A 8 -15.35 3.65 1.77
C ASN A 8 -15.08 3.12 3.19
N VAL A 9 -13.85 3.26 3.71
CA VAL A 9 -13.45 2.72 5.03
C VAL A 9 -12.66 3.77 5.81
N SER A 10 -12.81 3.76 7.15
CA SER A 10 -12.19 4.68 8.09
C SER A 10 -10.74 5.04 7.73
N MET A 11 -10.51 6.33 7.53
CA MET A 11 -9.25 6.91 7.06
C MET A 11 -8.99 8.20 7.84
N ILE A 12 -7.77 8.36 8.32
CA ILE A 12 -7.32 9.62 8.94
C ILE A 12 -6.78 10.51 7.81
N TYR A 13 -7.43 11.65 7.58
CA TYR A 13 -6.95 12.67 6.64
C TYR A 13 -6.39 13.86 7.41
N LEU A 14 -5.14 14.23 7.13
CA LEU A 14 -4.47 15.35 7.76
C LEU A 14 -4.08 16.37 6.70
N TYR A 15 -4.65 17.57 6.80
CA TYR A 15 -4.34 18.69 5.92
C TYR A 15 -3.74 19.84 6.74
N LEU A 16 -2.50 20.24 6.44
CA LEU A 16 -1.81 21.32 7.14
C LEU A 16 -0.94 22.14 6.19
N LYS A 17 -1.01 23.47 6.29
CA LYS A 17 -0.18 24.38 5.48
C LYS A 17 1.31 24.35 5.88
N SER A 18 1.58 24.18 7.16
CA SER A 18 2.91 23.99 7.73
C SER A 18 2.77 23.25 9.05
N ARG A 19 3.73 22.37 9.37
CA ARG A 19 3.82 21.72 10.67
C ARG A 19 5.22 21.86 11.26
N THR A 20 5.27 22.30 12.51
CA THR A 20 6.47 22.42 13.34
C THR A 20 6.33 21.52 14.57
N GLY A 21 7.40 20.83 14.96
CA GLY A 21 7.42 19.92 16.10
C GLY A 21 7.35 18.44 15.73
N GLY A 22 8.13 17.62 16.46
CA GLY A 22 8.13 16.17 16.34
C GLY A 22 6.87 15.52 16.94
N GLY A 23 6.47 14.37 16.40
CA GLY A 23 5.34 13.61 16.92
C GLY A 23 5.11 12.31 16.16
N ARG A 24 4.31 11.42 16.77
CA ARG A 24 3.95 10.13 16.20
C ARG A 24 2.46 10.12 15.82
N ILE A 25 2.17 9.80 14.57
CA ILE A 25 0.81 9.50 14.10
C ILE A 25 0.78 8.01 13.82
N SER A 26 -0.27 7.34 14.28
CA SER A 26 -0.44 5.90 14.03
C SER A 26 -1.88 5.60 13.68
N ALA A 27 -2.09 4.76 12.67
CA ALA A 27 -3.38 4.15 12.38
C ALA A 27 -3.18 2.63 12.32
N CYS A 28 -3.99 1.88 13.06
CA CYS A 28 -3.92 0.43 13.10
C CYS A 28 -5.29 -0.20 12.86
N GLY A 29 -5.28 -1.45 12.39
CA GLY A 29 -6.45 -2.30 12.37
C GLY A 29 -6.85 -2.78 13.77
N GLY A 30 -8.10 -3.20 13.94
CA GLY A 30 -8.58 -3.76 15.20
C GLY A 30 -7.96 -5.13 15.52
N ASN A 31 -7.66 -5.38 16.79
CA ASN A 31 -7.22 -6.71 17.24
C ASN A 31 -8.43 -7.63 17.43
N GLY A 32 -8.31 -8.91 17.08
CA GLY A 32 -9.41 -9.86 17.23
C GLY A 32 -9.02 -11.27 16.80
N PHE A 33 -9.99 -12.17 16.69
CA PHE A 33 -9.69 -13.58 16.39
C PHE A 33 -9.02 -13.79 15.02
N ALA A 34 -9.31 -12.94 14.03
CA ALA A 34 -8.74 -13.01 12.68
C ALA A 34 -7.79 -11.85 12.33
N GLY A 35 -7.63 -10.86 13.23
CA GLY A 35 -6.95 -9.60 12.92
C GLY A 35 -7.78 -8.68 11.99
N GLY A 36 -7.78 -7.38 12.27
CA GLY A 36 -8.50 -6.37 11.50
C GLY A 36 -7.66 -5.79 10.35
N GLY A 37 -8.33 -5.34 9.29
CA GLY A 37 -7.68 -4.66 8.16
C GLY A 37 -6.95 -3.39 8.59
N GLY A 38 -5.90 -3.04 7.86
CA GLY A 38 -4.95 -2.01 8.29
C GLY A 38 -5.48 -0.59 8.30
N GLY A 39 -4.91 0.20 9.21
CA GLY A 39 -5.19 1.62 9.34
C GLY A 39 -4.74 2.40 8.11
N ARG A 40 -5.48 3.47 7.79
CA ARG A 40 -5.26 4.29 6.59
C ARG A 40 -5.03 5.73 6.99
N VAL A 41 -3.93 6.31 6.50
CA VAL A 41 -3.59 7.72 6.72
C VAL A 41 -3.33 8.36 5.37
N SER A 42 -3.86 9.55 5.15
CA SER A 42 -3.39 10.44 4.09
C SER A 42 -2.99 11.77 4.67
N VAL A 43 -1.88 12.28 4.19
CA VAL A 43 -1.29 13.54 4.60
C VAL A 43 -1.16 14.46 3.41
N ASP A 44 -1.58 15.70 3.58
CA ASP A 44 -1.39 16.80 2.65
C ASP A 44 -0.75 17.95 3.45
N ILE A 45 0.58 17.91 3.51
CA ILE A 45 1.40 18.79 4.35
C ILE A 45 2.51 19.40 3.49
N PHE A 46 2.35 20.67 3.11
CA PHE A 46 3.24 21.37 2.17
C PHE A 46 4.64 21.65 2.73
N SER A 47 4.76 21.92 4.03
CA SER A 47 6.04 22.19 4.69
C SER A 47 6.21 21.30 5.91
N ARG A 48 7.24 20.44 5.87
CA ARG A 48 7.69 19.58 6.97
C ARG A 48 9.07 20.04 7.40
N HIS A 49 9.13 20.77 8.52
CA HIS A 49 10.41 21.15 9.12
C HIS A 49 11.02 20.03 9.97
N ASP A 50 10.16 19.15 10.52
CA ASP A 50 10.53 17.91 11.21
C ASP A 50 9.79 16.75 10.52
N ASP A 51 10.44 15.60 10.33
CA ASP A 51 9.80 14.42 9.72
C ASP A 51 8.92 13.68 10.77
N PRO A 52 7.58 13.76 10.68
CA PRO A 52 6.73 13.07 11.64
C PRO A 52 6.80 11.56 11.40
N GLN A 53 6.89 10.79 12.49
CA GLN A 53 6.84 9.34 12.37
C GLN A 53 5.39 8.90 12.19
N ILE A 54 5.04 8.51 10.97
CA ILE A 54 3.70 8.00 10.64
C ILE A 54 3.77 6.48 10.48
N PHE A 55 2.97 5.78 11.29
CA PHE A 55 2.90 4.32 11.28
C PHE A 55 1.51 3.86 10.85
N VAL A 56 1.48 2.88 9.95
CA VAL A 56 0.26 2.23 9.48
C VAL A 56 0.49 0.73 9.49
N HIS A 57 -0.45 -0.03 10.03
CA HIS A 57 -0.39 -1.49 10.10
C HIS A 57 -1.76 -2.14 10.32
N GLY A 58 -1.82 -3.46 10.12
CA GLY A 58 -2.96 -4.33 10.47
C GLY A 58 -3.14 -4.52 11.96
N GLY A 59 -4.24 -5.16 12.35
CA GLY A 59 -4.48 -5.58 13.73
C GLY A 59 -3.88 -6.94 14.04
N ASN A 60 -3.62 -7.22 15.32
CA ASN A 60 -3.18 -8.53 15.79
C ASN A 60 -4.30 -9.57 15.67
N SER A 61 -3.93 -10.77 15.24
CA SER A 61 -4.82 -11.94 15.22
C SER A 61 -4.57 -12.82 16.44
N LEU A 62 -5.62 -13.08 17.23
CA LEU A 62 -5.56 -13.93 18.41
C LEU A 62 -5.65 -15.42 18.05
N GLY A 63 -6.31 -15.76 16.94
CA GLY A 63 -6.45 -17.15 16.48
C GLY A 63 -5.24 -17.66 15.70
N CYS A 64 -4.47 -16.75 15.09
CA CYS A 64 -3.22 -17.07 14.40
C CYS A 64 -2.22 -15.92 14.56
N PRO A 65 -1.38 -15.92 15.61
CA PRO A 65 -0.44 -14.83 15.89
C PRO A 65 0.53 -14.51 14.73
N GLU A 66 0.84 -15.51 13.91
CA GLU A 66 1.70 -15.38 12.73
C GLU A 66 0.98 -14.79 11.50
N ASN A 67 -0.34 -14.60 11.56
CA ASN A 67 -1.14 -14.00 10.49
C ASN A 67 -1.94 -12.81 11.04
N ALA A 68 -1.27 -11.67 11.16
CA ALA A 68 -1.93 -10.41 11.47
C ALA A 68 -2.93 -10.01 10.37
N GLY A 69 -3.79 -9.03 10.66
CA GLY A 69 -4.68 -8.46 9.66
C GLY A 69 -3.93 -7.71 8.57
N GLY A 70 -4.67 -7.30 7.53
CA GLY A 70 -4.10 -6.67 6.33
C GLY A 70 -3.28 -5.41 6.65
N ALA A 71 -2.23 -5.17 5.87
CA ALA A 71 -1.32 -4.05 6.02
C ALA A 71 -2.02 -2.68 5.95
N GLY A 72 -1.48 -1.69 6.67
CA GLY A 72 -1.97 -0.32 6.63
C GLY A 72 -1.42 0.47 5.44
N THR A 73 -2.06 1.60 5.11
CA THR A 73 -1.66 2.46 3.99
C THR A 73 -1.45 3.91 4.41
N LEU A 74 -0.36 4.50 3.94
CA LEU A 74 -0.02 5.91 4.09
C LEU A 74 0.09 6.52 2.70
N TYR A 75 -0.75 7.51 2.41
CA TYR A 75 -0.64 8.31 1.20
C TYR A 75 -0.13 9.72 1.52
N ASP A 76 0.91 10.14 0.80
CA ASP A 76 1.42 11.51 0.85
C ASP A 76 0.98 12.26 -0.41
N ALA A 77 0.11 13.25 -0.25
CA ALA A 77 -0.45 13.99 -1.38
C ALA A 77 0.58 14.90 -2.07
N VAL A 78 1.56 15.44 -1.32
CA VAL A 78 2.57 16.36 -1.85
C VAL A 78 3.62 15.59 -2.65
N ALA A 79 4.14 14.50 -2.07
CA ALA A 79 5.06 13.61 -2.78
C ALA A 79 4.35 12.72 -3.82
N ARG A 80 3.02 12.61 -3.75
CA ARG A 80 2.19 11.65 -4.49
C ARG A 80 2.68 10.22 -4.30
N SER A 81 3.00 9.85 -3.05
CA SER A 81 3.59 8.54 -2.73
C SER A 81 2.66 7.70 -1.87
N LEU A 82 2.46 6.44 -2.25
CA LEU A 82 1.75 5.44 -1.46
C LEU A 82 2.76 4.54 -0.74
N THR A 83 2.59 4.35 0.57
CA THR A 83 3.30 3.34 1.35
C THR A 83 2.31 2.35 1.94
N VAL A 84 2.49 1.07 1.63
CA VAL A 84 1.82 -0.06 2.27
C VAL A 84 2.81 -0.71 3.23
N SER A 85 2.46 -0.77 4.51
CA SER A 85 3.34 -1.29 5.56
C SER A 85 2.54 -2.10 6.57
N ASN A 86 3.10 -3.21 7.05
CA ASN A 86 2.53 -3.96 8.18
C ASN A 86 3.36 -3.84 9.45
N HIS A 87 4.29 -2.89 9.50
CA HIS A 87 5.14 -2.65 10.68
C HIS A 87 5.84 -3.92 11.18
N ASN A 88 6.31 -4.74 10.24
CA ASN A 88 7.03 -5.98 10.47
C ASN A 88 6.18 -7.11 11.09
N MET A 89 4.86 -6.96 11.08
CA MET A 89 3.92 -8.00 11.47
C MET A 89 3.69 -8.91 10.26
N SER A 90 3.91 -10.22 10.40
CA SER A 90 3.64 -11.19 9.35
C SER A 90 2.14 -11.28 9.07
N THR A 91 1.79 -11.44 7.80
CA THR A 91 0.40 -11.61 7.36
C THR A 91 0.34 -12.38 6.05
N ASP A 92 -0.70 -13.18 5.90
CA ASP A 92 -1.17 -13.74 4.63
C ASP A 92 -2.41 -13.00 4.11
N THR A 93 -2.84 -11.93 4.80
CA THR A 93 -3.96 -11.08 4.40
C THR A 93 -3.49 -9.98 3.46
N ASP A 94 -3.97 -10.00 2.22
CA ASP A 94 -3.66 -8.96 1.24
C ASP A 94 -4.45 -7.66 1.50
N THR A 95 -3.75 -6.52 1.44
CA THR A 95 -4.38 -5.21 1.35
C THR A 95 -4.74 -4.91 -0.11
N LEU A 96 -6.03 -4.76 -0.39
CA LEU A 96 -6.52 -4.50 -1.75
C LEU A 96 -6.15 -3.07 -2.21
N LEU A 97 -5.55 -2.96 -3.39
CA LEU A 97 -5.31 -1.72 -4.14
C LEU A 97 -6.26 -1.67 -5.33
N LEU A 98 -7.41 -1.02 -5.15
CA LEU A 98 -8.51 -1.06 -6.11
C LEU A 98 -8.36 -0.04 -7.25
N GLU A 99 -7.61 1.03 -7.04
CA GLU A 99 -7.52 2.11 -8.01
C GLU A 99 -6.11 2.72 -8.01
N PHE A 100 -5.57 2.90 -9.22
CA PHE A 100 -4.39 3.72 -9.47
C PHE A 100 -4.83 4.97 -10.25
N PRO A 101 -4.35 6.16 -9.88
CA PRO A 101 -4.81 7.39 -10.53
C PRO A 101 -4.32 7.46 -11.97
N TYR A 102 -5.18 7.93 -12.87
CA TYR A 102 -4.80 8.20 -14.26
C TYR A 102 -3.97 9.50 -14.38
N GLN A 103 -4.41 10.58 -13.73
CA GLN A 103 -3.66 11.83 -13.66
C GLN A 103 -4.09 12.69 -12.45
N PRO A 104 -3.16 13.24 -11.65
CA PRO A 104 -1.71 13.00 -11.69
C PRO A 104 -1.38 11.58 -11.23
N LEU A 105 -0.40 10.95 -11.89
CA LEU A 105 0.15 9.65 -11.47
C LEU A 105 0.78 9.76 -10.08
N TRP A 106 0.79 8.65 -9.35
CA TRP A 106 1.65 8.53 -8.17
C TRP A 106 3.11 8.56 -8.58
N THR A 107 3.94 9.25 -7.80
CA THR A 107 5.39 9.29 -8.02
C THR A 107 6.03 8.01 -7.51
N ASN A 108 5.65 7.55 -6.31
CA ASN A 108 6.30 6.40 -5.68
C ASN A 108 5.30 5.46 -5.02
N VAL A 109 5.56 4.16 -5.10
CA VAL A 109 4.81 3.13 -4.39
C VAL A 109 5.77 2.25 -3.61
N TYR A 110 5.56 2.16 -2.30
CA TYR A 110 6.36 1.34 -1.39
C TYR A 110 5.49 0.23 -0.80
N VAL A 111 5.93 -1.02 -0.90
CA VAL A 111 5.34 -2.16 -0.19
C VAL A 111 6.41 -2.76 0.70
N ARG A 112 6.27 -2.63 2.02
CA ARG A 112 7.37 -2.95 2.94
C ARG A 112 6.98 -3.54 4.28
N ASN A 113 7.96 -4.08 4.99
CA ASN A 113 7.84 -4.55 6.37
C ASN A 113 6.72 -5.58 6.54
N HIS A 114 6.83 -6.71 5.83
CA HIS A 114 5.83 -7.79 5.77
C HIS A 114 4.45 -7.37 5.24
N ALA A 115 4.35 -6.22 4.58
CA ALA A 115 3.12 -5.84 3.89
C ALA A 115 2.86 -6.73 2.69
N ARG A 116 1.59 -7.12 2.55
CA ARG A 116 1.07 -7.71 1.34
C ARG A 116 0.02 -6.79 0.73
N ALA A 117 0.16 -6.49 -0.54
CA ALA A 117 -0.78 -5.71 -1.32
C ALA A 117 -1.18 -6.50 -2.56
N THR A 118 -2.43 -6.39 -2.98
CA THR A 118 -2.90 -7.02 -4.22
C THR A 118 -3.67 -6.04 -5.08
N VAL A 119 -3.47 -6.12 -6.40
CA VAL A 119 -4.25 -5.39 -7.41
C VAL A 119 -5.25 -6.38 -8.01
N PRO A 120 -6.51 -6.39 -7.54
CA PRO A 120 -7.43 -7.49 -7.82
C PRO A 120 -8.14 -7.39 -9.18
N LEU A 121 -8.19 -6.19 -9.79
CA LEU A 121 -9.06 -5.93 -10.93
C LEU A 121 -8.53 -6.54 -12.23
N LEU A 122 -9.42 -7.22 -12.96
CA LEU A 122 -9.17 -7.75 -14.29
C LEU A 122 -8.75 -6.62 -15.25
N TRP A 123 -7.68 -6.83 -16.03
CA TRP A 123 -7.16 -5.89 -17.03
C TRP A 123 -6.78 -4.53 -16.43
N SER A 124 -5.93 -4.56 -15.40
CA SER A 124 -5.43 -3.34 -14.77
C SER A 124 -4.08 -2.93 -15.33
N ARG A 125 -4.00 -1.68 -15.78
CA ARG A 125 -2.75 -0.96 -15.96
C ARG A 125 -2.40 -0.27 -14.65
N VAL A 126 -1.29 -0.67 -14.05
CA VAL A 126 -0.69 -0.02 -12.89
C VAL A 126 0.42 0.89 -13.41
N GLN A 127 0.22 2.20 -13.30
CA GLN A 127 1.18 3.19 -13.77
C GLN A 127 1.65 4.07 -12.61
N VAL A 128 2.95 4.03 -12.36
CA VAL A 128 3.66 4.85 -11.39
C VAL A 128 4.67 5.69 -12.17
N GLN A 129 4.73 6.98 -11.87
CA GLN A 129 5.62 7.91 -12.56
C GLN A 129 7.08 7.58 -12.26
N GLY A 130 7.46 7.47 -10.99
CA GLY A 130 8.83 7.23 -10.55
C GLY A 130 9.07 5.78 -10.16
N GLN A 131 9.17 5.52 -8.86
CA GLN A 131 9.67 4.24 -8.34
C GLN A 131 8.59 3.34 -7.73
N ILE A 132 8.70 2.04 -8.00
CA ILE A 132 8.06 0.98 -7.22
C ILE A 132 9.14 0.29 -6.38
N SER A 133 8.91 0.19 -5.08
CA SER A 133 9.86 -0.34 -4.11
C SER A 133 9.23 -1.44 -3.25
N LEU A 134 9.78 -2.65 -3.29
CA LEU A 134 9.39 -3.75 -2.40
C LEU A 134 10.54 -4.13 -1.47
N LEU A 135 10.35 -3.97 -0.16
CA LEU A 135 11.43 -4.13 0.83
C LEU A 135 10.96 -4.94 2.03
N CYS A 136 11.88 -5.68 2.67
CA CYS A 136 11.61 -6.37 3.94
C CYS A 136 10.37 -7.27 3.90
N SER A 137 10.38 -8.32 3.06
CA SER A 137 9.25 -9.25 2.88
C SER A 137 7.97 -8.60 2.34
N GLY A 138 8.12 -7.55 1.52
CA GLY A 138 7.00 -6.94 0.82
C GLY A 138 6.48 -7.86 -0.29
N VAL A 139 5.15 -7.94 -0.45
CA VAL A 139 4.53 -8.72 -1.52
C VAL A 139 3.55 -7.85 -2.30
N LEU A 140 3.74 -7.75 -3.62
CA LEU A 140 2.77 -7.17 -4.53
C LEU A 140 2.20 -8.27 -5.43
N SER A 141 0.92 -8.55 -5.25
CA SER A 141 0.21 -9.58 -6.00
C SER A 141 -0.70 -8.97 -7.07
N PHE A 142 -0.93 -9.68 -8.17
CA PHE A 142 -1.85 -9.29 -9.23
C PHE A 142 -2.92 -10.36 -9.45
N GLY A 143 -4.17 -9.93 -9.54
CA GLY A 143 -5.32 -10.79 -9.77
C GLY A 143 -5.79 -11.56 -8.54
N LEU A 144 -6.98 -12.15 -8.66
CA LEU A 144 -7.59 -13.00 -7.64
C LEU A 144 -7.63 -14.45 -8.14
N ALA A 145 -7.48 -15.41 -7.24
CA ALA A 145 -7.35 -16.84 -7.57
C ALA A 145 -8.52 -17.45 -8.37
N HIS A 146 -9.69 -16.80 -8.41
CA HIS A 146 -10.93 -17.35 -8.98
C HIS A 146 -11.32 -16.84 -10.37
N TYR A 147 -10.49 -16.03 -11.06
CA TYR A 147 -10.81 -15.57 -12.42
C TYR A 147 -9.96 -16.22 -13.50
N ALA A 148 -10.57 -16.38 -14.68
CA ALA A 148 -10.19 -17.37 -15.69
C ALA A 148 -8.98 -17.02 -16.58
N SER A 149 -8.53 -15.77 -16.60
CA SER A 149 -7.27 -15.31 -17.21
C SER A 149 -7.30 -13.78 -17.27
N SER A 150 -6.18 -13.12 -17.01
CA SER A 150 -6.06 -11.68 -17.25
C SER A 150 -4.61 -11.28 -17.47
N ALA A 151 -4.42 -10.19 -18.21
CA ALA A 151 -3.14 -9.53 -18.38
C ALA A 151 -3.09 -8.30 -17.49
N PHE A 152 -1.95 -8.11 -16.82
CA PHE A 152 -1.64 -6.93 -16.02
C PHE A 152 -0.46 -6.21 -16.63
N GLU A 153 -0.51 -4.90 -16.67
CA GLU A 153 0.61 -4.07 -17.09
C GLU A 153 1.12 -3.27 -15.92
N LEU A 154 2.42 -3.33 -15.66
CA LEU A 154 3.10 -2.57 -14.62
C LEU A 154 4.10 -1.61 -15.27
N PHE A 155 3.92 -0.32 -15.04
CA PHE A 155 4.78 0.76 -15.56
C PHE A 155 5.39 1.55 -14.41
N ALA A 156 6.71 1.71 -14.44
CA ALA A 156 7.48 2.58 -13.54
C ALA A 156 8.81 2.99 -14.20
N GLU A 157 9.40 4.10 -13.79
CA GLU A 157 10.78 4.47 -14.12
C GLU A 157 11.76 3.51 -13.42
N GLU A 158 11.50 3.15 -12.15
CA GLU A 158 12.41 2.30 -11.38
C GLU A 158 11.67 1.23 -10.56
N LEU A 159 12.25 0.04 -10.50
CA LEU A 159 11.78 -1.07 -9.67
C LEU A 159 12.91 -1.53 -8.75
N LEU A 160 12.77 -1.28 -7.45
CA LEU A 160 13.70 -1.71 -6.42
C LEU A 160 13.08 -2.87 -5.61
N MET A 161 13.83 -3.96 -5.44
CA MET A 161 13.37 -5.10 -4.64
C MET A 161 14.48 -5.65 -3.73
N SER A 162 14.13 -5.92 -2.47
CA SER A 162 14.98 -6.64 -1.51
C SER A 162 14.12 -7.58 -0.67
N ASP A 163 14.48 -8.87 -0.65
CA ASP A 163 13.76 -9.92 0.10
C ASP A 163 12.25 -9.85 -0.09
N SER A 164 11.78 -9.65 -1.32
CA SER A 164 10.40 -9.31 -1.64
C SER A 164 9.93 -10.01 -2.91
N VAL A 165 8.61 -10.07 -3.12
CA VAL A 165 8.00 -10.84 -4.20
C VAL A 165 6.97 -10.01 -4.96
N ILE A 166 7.11 -9.99 -6.29
CA ILE A 166 6.01 -9.67 -7.19
C ILE A 166 5.48 -10.98 -7.76
N LYS A 167 4.16 -11.19 -7.70
CA LYS A 167 3.54 -12.40 -8.23
C LYS A 167 2.18 -12.12 -8.87
N ALA A 168 1.79 -12.94 -9.83
CA ALA A 168 0.43 -12.99 -10.34
C ALA A 168 -0.26 -14.27 -9.87
N SER A 169 -1.58 -14.25 -9.73
CA SER A 169 -2.38 -15.45 -9.46
C SER A 169 -2.22 -16.47 -10.60
N HIS A 170 -2.59 -17.74 -10.37
CA HIS A 170 -2.50 -18.79 -11.38
C HIS A 170 -3.30 -18.42 -12.64
N ASN A 171 -2.70 -18.58 -13.83
CA ASN A 171 -3.25 -18.25 -15.17
C ASN A 171 -3.28 -16.77 -15.56
N TYR A 172 -2.47 -15.92 -14.90
CA TYR A 172 -2.33 -14.52 -15.26
C TYR A 172 -0.97 -14.21 -15.86
N THR A 173 -0.94 -13.26 -16.78
CA THR A 173 0.31 -12.73 -17.36
C THR A 173 0.57 -11.34 -16.79
N LEU A 174 1.72 -11.17 -16.13
CA LEU A 174 2.20 -9.84 -15.73
C LEU A 174 3.24 -9.37 -16.75
N ILE A 175 2.98 -8.23 -17.36
CA ILE A 175 3.89 -7.56 -18.29
C ILE A 175 4.46 -6.33 -17.56
N VAL A 176 5.79 -6.29 -17.46
CA VAL A 176 6.50 -5.21 -16.76
C VAL A 176 7.22 -4.33 -17.78
N TYR A 177 6.96 -3.04 -17.70
CA TYR A 177 7.57 -2.01 -18.54
C TYR A 177 8.37 -1.06 -17.64
N MET A 178 9.69 -1.06 -17.82
CA MET A 178 10.62 -0.18 -17.12
C MET A 178 11.20 0.82 -18.13
N HIS A 179 11.29 2.09 -17.75
CA HIS A 179 11.76 3.20 -18.61
C HIS A 179 13.06 3.81 -18.13
#